data_AF-S2JAQ8-F1
#
_entry.id   AF-S2JAQ8-F1
#
_cell.length_a   1.000
_cell.length_b   1.000
_cell.length_c   1.000
_cell.angle_alpha   90.00
_cell.angle_beta   90.00
_cell.angle_gamma   90.00
#
_symmetry.space_group_name_H-M   'P 1'
#
loop_
_entity.id
_entity.type
_entity.pdbx_description
1 polymer ?
#
loop_
_entity_poly.entity_id
_entity_poly.type
_entity_poly.pdbx_seq_one_letter_code
_entity_poly.pdbx_strand_id
1 'polypeptide(L)'
;MAETFFGYIETTQDALLIFEGCRRGLIPRVSRRLQEKERRMIRSGSVFVFDESESGIKRWTDGLVWSPSRILGNFLIYRELDKRVPGDKKLSISSASSNDARQRSYSADQSVMGVSSGMSTDRNRERRLVGSLSDSYRFRKDGLIKKTMSIIVHGVAQHLISYYLPNDIIANKLRTPSSVPELASLEISPDLLVKQNFRIPPMVEPPFDQTDASLTGGMNNSIGNPLSSVDAMSNTYNSK
;
A
#
# COMPACT_ATOMS: atom_id res chain seq x y z
N MET A 1 -22.81 -9.86 -3.60
CA MET A 1 -22.14 -8.83 -2.79
C MET A 1 -21.52 -7.86 -3.77
N ALA A 2 -21.70 -6.55 -3.54
CA ALA A 2 -21.13 -5.52 -4.39
C ALA A 2 -19.64 -5.33 -4.09
N GLU A 3 -18.89 -4.82 -5.06
CA GLU A 3 -17.53 -4.32 -4.87
C GLU A 3 -17.56 -3.18 -3.83
N THR A 4 -16.52 -3.04 -3.01
CA THR A 4 -16.38 -1.88 -2.11
C THR A 4 -16.25 -0.62 -2.95
N PHE A 5 -15.37 -0.62 -3.94
CA PHE A 5 -15.19 0.50 -4.85
C PHE A 5 -14.88 0.00 -6.26
N PHE A 6 -15.17 0.82 -7.27
CA PHE A 6 -14.78 0.57 -8.65
C PHE A 6 -13.86 1.70 -9.14
N GLY A 7 -12.57 1.39 -9.32
CA GLY A 7 -11.56 2.33 -9.76
C GLY A 7 -10.14 1.85 -9.47
N TYR A 8 -9.17 2.76 -9.54
CA TYR A 8 -7.76 2.48 -9.33
C TYR A 8 -7.30 3.07 -8.00
N ILE A 9 -6.78 2.22 -7.11
CA ILE A 9 -6.03 2.71 -5.96
C ILE A 9 -4.64 3.03 -6.50
N GLU A 10 -4.20 4.28 -6.53
CA GLU A 10 -2.86 4.64 -7.00
C GLU A 10 -1.90 4.72 -5.81
N THR A 11 -2.28 5.55 -4.84
CA THR A 11 -1.45 5.96 -3.72
C THR A 11 -1.91 5.36 -2.40
N THR A 12 -1.11 5.54 -1.33
CA THR A 12 -1.57 5.23 0.02
C THR A 12 -2.72 6.12 0.47
N GLN A 13 -2.75 7.38 0.03
CA GLN A 13 -3.88 8.29 0.32
C GLN A 13 -5.18 7.71 -0.24
N ASP A 14 -5.19 7.20 -1.47
CA ASP A 14 -6.37 6.55 -2.05
C ASP A 14 -6.85 5.35 -1.21
N ALA A 15 -5.92 4.54 -0.71
CA ALA A 15 -6.28 3.41 0.15
C ALA A 15 -6.89 3.88 1.48
N LEU A 16 -6.31 4.92 2.10
CA LEU A 16 -6.81 5.50 3.33
C LEU A 16 -8.20 6.12 3.15
N LEU A 17 -8.46 6.80 2.02
CA LEU A 17 -9.79 7.32 1.68
C LEU A 17 -10.84 6.21 1.62
N ILE A 18 -10.49 5.06 1.04
CA ILE A 18 -11.39 3.90 0.99
C ILE A 18 -11.60 3.29 2.38
N PHE A 19 -10.55 3.14 3.19
CA PHE A 19 -10.69 2.68 4.58
C PHE A 19 -11.57 3.63 5.39
N GLU A 20 -11.40 4.94 5.25
CA GLU A 20 -12.19 5.96 5.94
C GLU A 20 -13.65 5.95 5.48
N GLY A 21 -13.91 5.87 4.17
CA GLY A 21 -15.25 5.74 3.62
C GLY A 21 -15.97 4.48 4.14
N CYS A 22 -15.25 3.37 4.28
CA CYS A 22 -15.77 2.17 4.91
C CYS A 22 -16.05 2.40 6.40
N ARG A 23 -15.11 2.99 7.15
CA ARG A 23 -15.22 3.26 8.60
C ARG A 23 -16.45 4.12 8.91
N ARG A 24 -16.74 5.12 8.08
CA ARG A 24 -17.93 5.98 8.17
C ARG A 24 -19.24 5.32 7.69
N GLY A 25 -19.17 4.11 7.13
CA GLY A 25 -20.34 3.41 6.56
C GLY A 25 -20.83 3.98 5.23
N LEU A 26 -20.05 4.85 4.57
CA LEU A 26 -20.38 5.44 3.27
C LEU A 26 -20.20 4.44 2.12
N ILE A 27 -19.27 3.50 2.29
CA ILE A 27 -18.92 2.48 1.31
C ILE A 27 -19.04 1.10 1.95
N PRO A 28 -19.60 0.07 1.27
CA PRO A 28 -19.75 -1.26 1.84
C PRO A 28 -18.40 -1.98 2.00
N ARG A 29 -18.27 -2.74 3.09
CA ARG A 29 -17.20 -3.74 3.27
C ARG A 29 -17.70 -5.15 2.98
N VAL A 30 -16.76 -6.04 2.69
CA VAL A 30 -16.98 -7.48 2.58
C VAL A 30 -17.06 -8.10 3.97
N SER A 31 -18.21 -8.64 4.32
CA SER A 31 -18.49 -9.27 5.62
C SER A 31 -18.45 -10.80 5.60
N ARG A 32 -18.15 -11.42 4.45
CA ARG A 32 -18.00 -12.88 4.31
C ARG A 32 -17.20 -13.25 3.07
N ARG A 33 -16.74 -14.50 2.97
CA ARG A 33 -16.06 -15.00 1.77
C ARG A 33 -16.93 -14.83 0.52
N LEU A 34 -16.28 -14.52 -0.60
CA LEU A 34 -16.92 -14.44 -1.90
C LEU A 34 -17.39 -15.83 -2.36
N GLN A 35 -18.64 -15.88 -2.81
CA GLN A 35 -19.20 -17.04 -3.50
C GLN A 35 -18.57 -17.18 -4.89
N GLU A 36 -18.69 -18.35 -5.49
CA GLU A 36 -18.13 -18.63 -6.81
C GLU A 36 -18.62 -17.65 -7.90
N LYS A 37 -19.92 -17.29 -7.88
CA LYS A 37 -20.47 -16.30 -8.81
C LYS A 37 -19.85 -14.92 -8.61
N GLU A 38 -19.63 -14.51 -7.37
CA GLU A 38 -19.01 -13.22 -7.02
C GLU A 38 -17.53 -13.19 -7.42
N ARG A 39 -16.80 -14.29 -7.22
CA ARG A 39 -15.40 -14.44 -7.65
C ARG A 39 -15.24 -14.29 -9.16
N ARG A 40 -16.18 -14.83 -9.95
CA ARG A 40 -16.19 -14.68 -11.41
C ARG A 40 -16.41 -13.25 -11.90
N MET A 41 -16.90 -12.34 -11.05
CA MET A 41 -17.14 -10.94 -11.41
C MET A 41 -15.95 -10.02 -11.15
N ILE A 42 -14.88 -10.52 -10.51
CA ILE A 42 -13.64 -9.77 -10.28
C ILE A 42 -13.03 -9.37 -11.62
N ARG A 43 -12.77 -8.07 -11.79
CA ARG A 43 -12.26 -7.48 -13.03
C ARG A 43 -11.34 -6.30 -12.74
N SER A 44 -10.80 -5.71 -13.81
CA SER A 44 -10.08 -4.44 -13.73
C SER A 44 -10.96 -3.37 -13.07
N GLY A 45 -10.44 -2.71 -12.04
CA GLY A 45 -11.14 -1.71 -11.24
C GLY A 45 -11.83 -2.26 -9.99
N SER A 46 -11.98 -3.58 -9.82
CA SER A 46 -12.61 -4.13 -8.61
C SER A 46 -11.76 -3.84 -7.37
N VAL A 47 -12.37 -3.24 -6.34
CA VAL A 47 -11.76 -3.03 -5.03
C VAL A 47 -12.64 -3.63 -3.93
N PHE A 48 -12.02 -4.30 -2.97
CA PHE A 48 -12.67 -4.91 -1.82
C PHE A 48 -11.96 -4.51 -0.54
N VAL A 49 -12.72 -4.21 0.51
CA VAL A 49 -12.21 -4.05 1.88
C VAL A 49 -12.91 -5.02 2.80
N PHE A 50 -12.17 -5.66 3.71
CA PHE A 50 -12.73 -6.48 4.77
C PHE A 50 -11.99 -6.25 6.09
N ASP A 51 -12.73 -6.40 7.18
CA ASP A 51 -12.22 -6.44 8.55
C ASP A 51 -12.13 -7.92 8.99
N GLU A 52 -10.99 -8.35 9.51
CA GLU A 52 -10.79 -9.77 9.86
C GLU A 52 -11.77 -10.28 10.94
N SER A 53 -12.11 -9.42 11.91
CA SER A 53 -12.99 -9.78 13.02
C SER A 53 -14.43 -9.85 12.54
N GLU A 54 -14.89 -8.84 11.79
CA GLU A 54 -16.25 -8.77 11.24
C GLU A 54 -16.51 -9.90 10.25
N SER A 55 -15.56 -10.17 9.35
CA SER A 55 -15.78 -11.06 8.21
C SER A 55 -15.29 -12.50 8.41
N GLY A 56 -14.43 -12.73 9.40
CA GLY A 56 -13.72 -13.99 9.61
C GLY A 56 -12.71 -14.35 8.50
N ILE A 57 -12.39 -13.41 7.60
CA ILE A 57 -11.47 -13.66 6.47
C ILE A 57 -10.07 -13.26 6.90
N LYS A 58 -9.17 -14.23 7.07
CA LYS A 58 -7.74 -13.96 7.34
C LYS A 58 -6.87 -13.85 6.09
N ARG A 59 -7.35 -14.41 4.99
CA ARG A 59 -6.66 -14.43 3.69
C ARG A 59 -7.68 -14.34 2.58
N TRP A 60 -7.43 -13.40 1.67
CA TRP A 60 -8.25 -13.23 0.48
C TRP A 60 -8.08 -14.41 -0.48
N THR A 61 -9.18 -14.84 -1.10
CA THR A 61 -9.19 -15.97 -2.04
C THR A 61 -10.10 -15.64 -3.22
N ASP A 62 -9.50 -15.51 -4.40
CA ASP A 62 -10.19 -15.10 -5.63
C ASP A 62 -10.28 -16.21 -6.69
N GLY A 63 -9.54 -17.32 -6.51
CA GLY A 63 -9.52 -18.44 -7.46
C GLY A 63 -8.63 -18.22 -8.69
N LEU A 64 -7.81 -17.16 -8.67
CA LEU A 64 -6.80 -16.88 -9.69
C LEU A 64 -5.41 -17.36 -9.23
N VAL A 65 -4.51 -17.58 -10.19
CA VAL A 65 -3.12 -17.99 -9.92
C VAL A 65 -2.23 -16.77 -9.96
N TRP A 66 -1.46 -16.55 -8.91
CA TRP A 66 -0.69 -15.33 -8.70
C TRP A 66 0.81 -15.62 -8.64
N SER A 67 1.62 -14.68 -9.12
CA SER A 67 3.05 -14.65 -8.85
C SER A 67 3.34 -14.51 -7.35
N PRO A 68 4.58 -14.78 -6.89
CA PRO A 68 5.02 -14.30 -5.58
C PRO A 68 4.87 -12.78 -5.47
N SER A 69 4.66 -12.29 -4.24
CA SER A 69 4.50 -10.85 -3.99
C SER A 69 5.76 -10.06 -4.29
N ARG A 70 5.58 -8.82 -4.73
CA ARG A 70 6.60 -7.77 -4.70
C ARG A 70 6.12 -6.56 -3.92
N ILE A 71 7.04 -5.90 -3.25
CA ILE A 71 6.75 -4.66 -2.53
C ILE A 71 6.81 -3.51 -3.52
N LEU A 72 5.77 -2.68 -3.53
CA LEU A 72 5.74 -1.41 -4.26
C LEU A 72 5.15 -0.34 -3.34
N GLY A 73 6.01 0.50 -2.78
CA GLY A 73 5.64 1.42 -1.70
C GLY A 73 5.06 0.67 -0.50
N ASN A 74 3.85 1.03 -0.08
CA ASN A 74 3.12 0.38 1.03
C ASN A 74 2.32 -0.85 0.60
N PHE A 75 2.37 -1.22 -0.67
CA PHE A 75 1.56 -2.29 -1.22
C PHE A 75 2.35 -3.57 -1.48
N LEU A 76 1.64 -4.70 -1.48
CA LEU A 76 2.09 -5.94 -2.11
C LEU A 76 1.42 -6.09 -3.48
N ILE A 77 2.21 -6.42 -4.48
CA ILE A 77 1.79 -6.58 -5.87
C ILE A 77 1.96 -8.03 -6.31
N TYR A 78 0.95 -8.51 -7.04
CA TYR A 78 0.90 -9.84 -7.63
C TYR A 78 0.45 -9.72 -9.08
N ARG A 79 1.07 -10.48 -9.99
CA ARG A 79 0.65 -10.57 -11.39
C ARG A 79 0.03 -11.93 -11.67
N GLU A 80 -1.06 -11.94 -12.42
CA GLU A 80 -1.75 -13.18 -12.79
C GLU A 80 -0.85 -14.07 -13.65
N LEU A 81 -0.88 -15.37 -13.36
CA LEU A 81 -0.19 -16.41 -14.12
C LEU A 81 -1.21 -17.25 -14.89
N ASP A 82 -0.75 -17.87 -15.98
CA ASP A 82 -1.57 -18.85 -16.68
C ASP A 82 -1.92 -20.03 -15.78
N LYS A 83 -3.18 -20.49 -15.86
CA LYS A 83 -3.58 -21.73 -15.21
C LYS A 83 -2.82 -22.88 -15.87
N ARG A 84 -2.17 -23.71 -15.05
CA ARG A 84 -1.50 -24.91 -15.54
C ARG A 84 -2.56 -25.85 -16.14
N VAL A 85 -2.44 -26.14 -17.43
CA VAL A 85 -3.27 -27.14 -18.08
C VAL A 85 -2.82 -28.52 -17.59
N PRO A 86 -3.72 -29.39 -17.12
CA PRO A 86 -3.36 -30.77 -16.79
C PRO A 86 -2.78 -31.45 -18.04
N GLY A 87 -1.48 -31.75 -18.04
CA GLY A 87 -0.77 -32.32 -19.19
C GLY A 87 0.54 -31.61 -19.55
N ASP A 88 0.74 -30.37 -19.10
CA ASP A 88 2.04 -29.68 -19.23
C ASP A 88 3.05 -30.39 -18.34
N LYS A 89 3.88 -31.25 -18.94
CA LYS A 89 4.99 -31.92 -18.28
C LYS A 89 5.86 -30.88 -17.58
N LYS A 90 6.07 -31.11 -16.28
CA LYS A 90 6.94 -30.40 -15.35
C LYS A 90 8.22 -29.91 -16.02
N LEU A 91 8.27 -28.66 -16.49
CA LEU A 91 9.52 -27.90 -16.46
C LEU A 91 9.73 -27.53 -15.00
N SER A 92 10.24 -28.51 -14.25
CA SER A 92 10.85 -28.28 -12.96
C SER A 92 11.95 -27.26 -13.16
N ILE A 93 11.99 -26.32 -12.21
CA ILE A 93 13.20 -25.63 -11.81
C ILE A 93 14.28 -26.70 -11.58
N SER A 94 15.14 -26.88 -12.57
CA SER A 94 16.37 -27.65 -12.48
C SER A 94 17.26 -27.27 -13.68
N SER A 95 18.41 -26.68 -13.35
CA SER A 95 19.60 -26.44 -14.19
C SER A 95 19.43 -25.62 -15.46
N ALA A 96 19.62 -24.30 -15.33
CA ALA A 96 20.33 -23.55 -16.36
C ALA A 96 21.80 -24.01 -16.36
N SER A 97 22.04 -25.20 -16.90
CA SER A 97 23.35 -25.69 -17.32
C SER A 97 23.27 -25.88 -18.83
N SER A 98 23.37 -24.77 -19.55
CA SER A 98 23.75 -24.77 -20.96
C SER A 98 24.85 -23.75 -21.07
N ASN A 99 26.06 -24.24 -21.29
CA ASN A 99 27.20 -23.44 -21.68
C ASN A 99 26.81 -22.60 -22.90
N ASP A 100 26.63 -21.30 -22.73
CA ASP A 100 26.90 -20.35 -23.79
C ASP A 100 27.78 -19.24 -23.23
N ALA A 101 29.07 -19.56 -23.19
CA ALA A 101 30.10 -18.57 -23.05
C ALA A 101 30.23 -17.84 -24.38
N ARG A 102 29.61 -16.66 -24.52
CA ARG A 102 30.11 -15.48 -25.27
C ARG A 102 29.07 -14.36 -25.30
N GLN A 103 29.13 -13.47 -24.32
CA GLN A 103 29.29 -12.01 -24.49
C GLN A 103 28.89 -11.30 -23.19
N ARG A 104 29.87 -11.09 -22.33
CA ARG A 104 29.87 -9.94 -21.42
C ARG A 104 30.28 -8.72 -22.24
N SER A 105 29.39 -7.76 -22.40
CA SER A 105 29.78 -6.36 -22.56
C SER A 105 28.87 -5.49 -21.69
N TYR A 106 29.45 -5.06 -20.58
CA TYR A 106 29.22 -3.73 -20.04
C TYR A 106 29.61 -2.73 -21.14
N SER A 107 28.66 -1.98 -21.68
CA SER A 107 28.96 -0.76 -22.43
C SER A 107 27.76 0.16 -22.35
N ALA A 108 28.01 1.31 -21.75
CA ALA A 108 27.19 2.49 -21.84
C ALA A 108 27.01 2.91 -23.31
N ASP A 109 25.86 3.51 -23.57
CA ASP A 109 25.55 4.47 -24.64
C ASP A 109 25.91 4.08 -26.10
N GLN A 110 24.90 4.00 -26.98
CA GLN A 110 24.72 4.94 -28.09
C GLN A 110 23.51 4.56 -28.95
N SER A 111 22.79 5.61 -29.36
CA SER A 111 21.63 5.68 -30.23
C SER A 111 21.69 4.87 -31.54
N VAL A 112 20.59 4.16 -31.85
CA VAL A 112 20.18 3.88 -33.23
C VAL A 112 18.69 4.21 -33.37
N MET A 113 18.40 5.14 -34.27
CA MET A 113 17.08 5.72 -34.55
C MET A 113 16.18 4.77 -35.34
N GLY A 114 14.87 4.84 -35.05
CA GLY A 114 13.81 4.63 -36.04
C GLY A 114 12.87 3.45 -35.79
N VAL A 115 11.61 3.77 -35.43
CA VAL A 115 10.40 2.91 -35.48
C VAL A 115 10.04 2.07 -34.23
N SER A 116 10.74 2.18 -33.10
CA SER A 116 10.42 1.40 -31.87
C SER A 116 10.22 2.20 -30.57
N SER A 117 10.03 3.52 -30.67
CA SER A 117 9.91 4.41 -29.49
C SER A 117 8.68 4.10 -28.62
N GLY A 118 7.52 3.85 -29.23
CA GLY A 118 6.25 3.65 -28.50
C GLY A 118 6.24 2.42 -27.57
N MET A 119 6.63 1.24 -28.08
CA MET A 119 6.65 0.00 -27.29
C MET A 119 7.62 0.02 -26.11
N SER A 120 8.69 0.81 -26.20
CA SER A 120 9.67 0.96 -25.10
C SER A 120 9.08 1.76 -23.92
N THR A 121 8.27 2.77 -24.22
CA THR A 121 7.66 3.65 -23.21
C THR A 121 6.52 2.95 -22.47
N ASP A 122 5.72 2.15 -23.17
CA ASP A 122 4.62 1.38 -22.57
C ASP A 122 5.14 0.29 -21.64
N ARG A 123 6.22 -0.40 -22.02
CA ARG A 123 6.88 -1.36 -21.13
C ARG A 123 7.44 -0.70 -19.87
N ASN A 124 8.01 0.50 -19.99
CA ASN A 124 8.51 1.24 -18.84
C ASN A 124 7.37 1.71 -17.93
N ARG A 125 6.22 2.10 -18.49
CA ARG A 125 5.01 2.44 -17.73
C ARG A 125 4.42 1.23 -17.02
N GLU A 126 4.31 0.09 -17.70
CA GLU A 126 3.85 -1.17 -17.10
C GLU A 126 4.75 -1.60 -15.93
N ARG A 127 6.08 -1.51 -16.07
CA ARG A 127 7.03 -1.82 -14.99
C ARG A 127 6.79 -0.99 -13.73
N ARG A 128 6.33 0.25 -13.84
CA ARG A 128 6.00 1.09 -12.67
C ARG A 128 4.78 0.58 -11.91
N LEU A 129 3.85 -0.09 -12.60
CA LEU A 129 2.64 -0.66 -12.01
C LEU A 129 2.90 -1.99 -11.30
N VAL A 130 3.82 -2.81 -11.82
CA VAL A 130 4.12 -4.14 -11.27
C VAL A 130 5.36 -4.20 -10.37
N GLY A 131 6.20 -3.17 -10.39
CA GLY A 131 7.51 -3.18 -9.74
C GLY A 131 8.55 -4.06 -10.44
N SER A 132 9.59 -4.48 -9.72
CA SER A 132 10.75 -5.21 -10.25
C SER A 132 10.53 -6.72 -10.44
N LEU A 133 9.33 -7.16 -10.84
CA LEU A 133 9.10 -8.57 -11.16
C LEU A 133 9.99 -9.02 -12.33
N SER A 134 10.70 -10.14 -12.15
CA SER A 134 11.48 -10.79 -13.20
C SER A 134 10.55 -11.55 -14.16
N ASP A 135 10.87 -11.57 -15.45
CA ASP A 135 10.16 -12.34 -16.50
C ASP A 135 10.36 -13.87 -16.40
N SER A 136 10.76 -14.37 -15.23
CA SER A 136 11.00 -15.80 -14.97
C SER A 136 9.73 -16.64 -14.79
N TYR A 137 8.54 -16.03 -14.83
CA TYR A 137 7.26 -16.70 -14.64
C TYR A 137 6.42 -16.66 -15.93
N ARG A 138 5.58 -17.68 -16.14
CA ARG A 138 4.57 -17.71 -17.22
C ARG A 138 3.41 -16.77 -16.85
N PHE A 139 3.66 -15.47 -16.95
CA PHE A 139 2.66 -14.44 -16.74
C PHE A 139 1.58 -14.55 -17.81
N ARG A 140 0.33 -14.44 -17.37
CA ARG A 140 -0.80 -14.43 -18.28
C ARG A 140 -0.72 -13.19 -19.17
N LYS A 141 -0.85 -13.38 -20.48
CA LYS A 141 -0.99 -12.26 -21.41
C LYS A 141 -2.29 -11.52 -21.10
N ASP A 142 -2.21 -10.21 -20.91
CA ASP A 142 -3.32 -9.36 -20.45
C ASP A 142 -3.90 -9.81 -19.09
N GLY A 143 -3.04 -10.37 -18.22
CA GLY A 143 -3.40 -10.81 -16.88
C GLY A 143 -3.65 -9.65 -15.92
N LEU A 144 -4.50 -9.90 -14.92
CA LEU A 144 -4.76 -8.95 -13.85
C LEU A 144 -3.52 -8.71 -12.99
N ILE A 145 -3.44 -7.51 -12.44
CA ILE A 145 -2.60 -7.19 -11.29
C ILE A 145 -3.50 -7.14 -10.07
N LYS A 146 -3.08 -7.80 -9.00
CA LYS A 146 -3.65 -7.64 -7.66
C LYS A 146 -2.70 -6.81 -6.82
N LYS A 147 -3.24 -5.75 -6.21
CA LYS A 147 -2.55 -4.86 -5.28
C LYS A 147 -3.23 -4.93 -3.92
N THR A 148 -2.46 -5.17 -2.87
CA THR A 148 -3.01 -5.31 -1.51
C THR A 148 -2.33 -4.40 -0.51
N MET A 149 -3.09 -3.93 0.46
CA MET A 149 -2.62 -3.15 1.60
C MET A 149 -3.39 -3.56 2.85
N SER A 150 -2.70 -3.59 4.00
CA SER A 150 -3.32 -3.92 5.28
C SER A 150 -2.93 -2.87 6.32
N ILE A 151 -3.87 -2.55 7.20
CA ILE A 151 -3.67 -1.68 8.36
C ILE A 151 -4.25 -2.35 9.60
N ILE A 152 -3.79 -1.98 10.79
CA ILE A 152 -4.31 -2.48 12.06
C ILE A 152 -5.09 -1.37 12.75
N VAL A 153 -6.40 -1.54 12.96
CA VAL A 153 -7.26 -0.57 13.63
C VAL A 153 -7.84 -1.21 14.88
N HIS A 154 -7.59 -0.61 16.04
CA HIS A 154 -7.99 -1.15 17.36
C HIS A 154 -7.58 -2.63 17.56
N GLY A 155 -6.40 -3.02 17.06
CA GLY A 155 -5.87 -4.39 17.17
C GLY A 155 -6.42 -5.39 16.15
N VAL A 156 -7.35 -4.98 15.29
CA VAL A 156 -7.92 -5.81 14.22
C VAL A 156 -7.33 -5.42 12.87
N ALA A 157 -6.96 -6.42 12.06
CA ALA A 157 -6.47 -6.15 10.73
C ALA A 157 -7.62 -5.84 9.75
N GLN A 158 -7.47 -4.73 9.04
CA GLN A 158 -8.29 -4.38 7.88
C GLN A 158 -7.46 -4.53 6.62
N HIS A 159 -8.08 -5.08 5.58
CA HIS A 159 -7.41 -5.43 4.34
C HIS A 159 -8.11 -4.82 3.15
N LEU A 160 -7.33 -4.19 2.28
CA LEU A 160 -7.75 -3.71 0.97
C LEU A 160 -7.16 -4.60 -0.12
N ILE A 161 -7.99 -5.03 -1.05
CA ILE A 161 -7.63 -5.80 -2.25
C ILE A 161 -8.12 -5.04 -3.47
N SER A 162 -7.20 -4.65 -4.36
CA SER A 162 -7.49 -3.92 -5.59
C SER A 162 -7.01 -4.72 -6.81
N TYR A 163 -7.81 -4.72 -7.87
CA TYR A 163 -7.53 -5.39 -9.14
C TYR A 163 -7.50 -4.38 -10.28
N TYR A 164 -6.53 -4.50 -11.18
CA TYR A 164 -6.48 -3.68 -12.38
C TYR A 164 -5.70 -4.35 -13.50
N LEU A 165 -6.00 -3.97 -14.75
CA LEU A 165 -5.17 -4.28 -15.91
C LEU A 165 -4.21 -3.11 -16.17
N PRO A 166 -2.93 -3.37 -16.49
CA PRO A 166 -1.97 -2.30 -16.80
C PRO A 166 -2.49 -1.34 -17.89
N ASN A 167 -3.07 -1.91 -18.96
CA ASN A 167 -3.55 -1.16 -20.11
C ASN A 167 -4.69 -0.20 -19.75
N ASP A 168 -5.54 -0.55 -18.79
CA ASP A 168 -6.63 0.34 -18.36
C ASP A 168 -6.10 1.53 -17.55
N ILE A 169 -4.99 1.36 -16.84
CA ILE A 169 -4.32 2.45 -16.12
C ILE A 169 -3.56 3.35 -17.10
N ILE A 170 -2.79 2.77 -18.02
CA ILE A 170 -2.05 3.53 -19.04
C ILE A 170 -3.00 4.34 -19.92
N ALA A 171 -4.18 3.80 -20.22
CA ALA A 171 -5.24 4.48 -20.97
C ALA A 171 -6.14 5.37 -20.09
N ASN A 172 -5.83 5.58 -18.80
CA ASN A 172 -6.57 6.41 -17.85
C ASN A 172 -8.09 6.11 -17.79
N LYS A 173 -8.48 4.83 -17.88
CA LYS A 173 -9.90 4.42 -17.88
C LYS A 173 -10.53 4.36 -16.48
N LEU A 174 -9.70 4.28 -15.44
CA LEU A 174 -10.14 4.08 -14.07
C LEU A 174 -9.82 5.32 -13.23
N ARG A 175 -10.84 5.85 -12.55
CA ARG A 175 -10.68 6.97 -11.60
C ARG A 175 -10.03 6.50 -10.30
N THR A 176 -9.30 7.40 -9.64
CA THR A 176 -8.78 7.17 -8.28
C THR A 176 -9.76 7.66 -7.22
N PRO A 177 -9.75 7.12 -5.99
CA PRO A 177 -10.52 7.66 -4.87
C PRO A 177 -10.30 9.16 -4.65
N SER A 178 -9.05 9.62 -4.71
CA SER A 178 -8.69 11.05 -4.61
C SER A 178 -9.26 11.93 -5.72
N SER A 179 -9.65 11.37 -6.87
CA SER A 179 -10.32 12.12 -7.95
C SER A 179 -11.85 12.19 -7.79
N VAL A 180 -12.42 11.48 -6.82
CA VAL A 180 -13.86 11.45 -6.53
C VAL A 180 -14.15 12.47 -5.42
N PRO A 181 -14.87 13.58 -5.69
CA PRO A 181 -15.04 14.66 -4.72
C PRO A 181 -15.55 14.20 -3.35
N GLU A 182 -16.52 13.27 -3.33
CA GLU A 182 -17.13 12.75 -2.11
C GLU A 182 -16.15 11.96 -1.23
N LEU A 183 -15.09 11.40 -1.84
CA LEU A 183 -14.03 10.69 -1.13
C LEU A 183 -12.86 11.62 -0.82
N ALA A 184 -12.47 12.47 -1.76
CA ALA A 184 -11.37 13.42 -1.62
C ALA A 184 -11.59 14.39 -0.44
N SER A 185 -12.84 14.71 -0.11
CA SER A 185 -13.20 15.55 1.03
C SER A 185 -13.17 14.83 2.39
N LEU A 186 -12.89 13.53 2.43
CA LEU A 186 -12.86 12.79 3.70
C LEU A 186 -11.58 13.11 4.47
N GLU A 187 -11.74 13.60 5.69
CA GLU A 187 -10.66 13.66 6.68
C GLU A 187 -10.31 12.24 7.16
N ILE A 188 -9.05 11.84 6.97
CA ILE A 188 -8.55 10.54 7.39
C ILE A 188 -8.41 10.52 8.90
N SER A 189 -9.09 9.58 9.58
CA SER A 189 -8.94 9.43 11.02
C SER A 189 -7.49 9.09 11.40
N PRO A 190 -6.93 9.70 12.46
CA PRO A 190 -5.62 9.33 13.00
C PRO A 190 -5.50 7.85 13.34
N ASP A 191 -6.61 7.19 13.70
CA ASP A 191 -6.64 5.75 13.99
C ASP A 191 -6.19 4.88 12.80
N LEU A 192 -6.34 5.39 11.57
CA LEU A 192 -5.86 4.73 10.34
C LEU A 192 -4.36 4.91 10.11
N LEU A 193 -3.71 5.82 10.84
CA LEU A 193 -2.30 6.19 10.70
C LEU A 193 -1.44 5.71 11.87
N VAL A 194 -2.02 5.65 13.06
CA VAL A 194 -1.33 5.25 14.30
C VAL A 194 -0.95 3.77 14.26
N LYS A 195 0.26 3.45 14.73
CA LYS A 195 0.79 2.08 14.87
C LYS A 195 0.79 1.26 13.56
N GLN A 196 0.86 1.95 12.41
CA GLN A 196 1.00 1.29 11.12
C GLN A 196 2.46 1.07 10.77
N ASN A 197 2.75 -0.06 10.12
CA ASN A 197 4.07 -0.36 9.55
C ASN A 197 4.15 0.13 8.10
N PHE A 198 3.89 1.42 7.88
CA PHE A 198 4.08 2.01 6.56
C PHE A 198 5.56 2.05 6.22
N ARG A 199 5.91 1.52 5.03
CA ARG A 199 7.26 1.59 4.48
C ARG A 199 7.58 2.99 3.98
N ILE A 200 6.56 3.70 3.50
CA ILE A 200 6.61 5.10 3.10
C ILE A 200 5.54 5.84 3.89
N PRO A 201 5.89 6.81 4.76
CA PRO A 201 4.92 7.60 5.49
C PRO A 201 3.91 8.26 4.53
N PRO A 202 2.60 8.16 4.79
CA PRO A 202 1.62 8.84 3.96
C PRO A 202 1.70 10.35 4.19
N MET A 203 1.58 11.12 3.11
CA MET A 203 1.40 12.57 3.19
C MET A 203 -0.06 12.86 3.53
N VAL A 204 -0.41 12.72 4.81
CA VAL A 204 -1.69 13.19 5.34
C VAL A 204 -1.38 14.46 6.11
N GLU A 205 -2.07 15.55 5.82
CA GLU A 205 -1.98 16.75 6.67
C GLU A 205 -2.36 16.32 8.09
N PRO A 206 -1.49 16.55 9.10
CA PRO A 206 -1.85 16.22 10.46
C PRO A 206 -3.12 17.01 10.82
N PRO A 207 -4.07 16.41 11.56
CA PRO A 207 -5.15 17.19 12.15
C PRO A 207 -4.51 18.31 12.97
N PHE A 208 -4.96 19.55 12.78
CA PHE A 208 -4.52 20.66 13.59
C PHE A 208 -4.81 20.33 15.07
N ASP A 209 -3.77 20.02 15.85
CA ASP A 209 -3.87 20.00 17.30
C ASP A 209 -4.15 21.43 17.78
N GLN A 210 -5.42 21.74 18.04
CA GLN A 210 -5.80 22.88 18.88
C GLN A 210 -5.64 22.50 20.34
N THR A 211 -4.41 22.29 20.77
CA THR A 211 -4.05 22.36 22.19
C THR A 211 -2.69 23.03 22.31
N ASP A 212 -2.68 24.36 22.39
CA ASP A 212 -2.10 25.12 23.51
C ASP A 212 -1.95 26.60 23.13
N ALA A 213 -2.85 27.46 23.65
CA ALA A 213 -2.63 28.90 23.80
C ALA A 213 -3.76 29.51 24.65
N SER A 214 -3.96 28.99 25.85
CA SER A 214 -4.57 29.80 26.92
C SER A 214 -3.54 29.90 28.02
N LEU A 215 -2.87 31.05 28.11
CA LEU A 215 -2.42 31.74 29.34
C LEU A 215 -1.41 32.85 28.95
N THR A 216 -1.90 33.89 28.27
CA THR A 216 -1.27 35.22 28.34
C THR A 216 -2.13 36.09 29.25
N GLY A 217 -1.65 36.36 30.46
CA GLY A 217 -2.30 37.34 31.34
C GLY A 217 -1.58 37.48 32.67
N GLY A 218 -0.85 38.59 32.85
CA GLY A 218 -0.45 39.06 34.17
C GLY A 218 0.97 39.59 34.26
N MET A 219 1.20 40.80 33.75
CA MET A 219 2.28 41.66 34.24
C MET A 219 2.02 41.96 35.73
N ASN A 220 3.02 41.78 36.59
CA ASN A 220 3.22 42.71 37.71
C ASN A 220 4.67 42.70 38.21
N ASN A 221 5.17 43.91 38.36
CA ASN A 221 6.53 44.30 38.72
C ASN A 221 6.51 44.76 40.19
N SER A 222 7.35 44.24 41.07
CA SER A 222 7.83 44.98 42.26
C SER A 222 8.87 44.21 43.10
N ILE A 223 10.12 44.68 43.02
CA ILE A 223 11.01 45.12 44.12
C ILE A 223 11.24 44.18 45.32
N GLY A 224 12.51 43.79 45.53
CA GLY A 224 13.04 43.38 46.85
C GLY A 224 14.29 42.48 46.80
N ASN A 225 15.49 43.06 46.78
CA ASN A 225 16.79 42.42 47.12
C ASN A 225 16.99 42.48 48.67
N PRO A 226 18.06 41.96 49.33
CA PRO A 226 19.06 40.91 49.01
C PRO A 226 19.44 39.97 50.21
N LEU A 227 20.37 39.01 49.96
CA LEU A 227 21.45 38.47 50.84
C LEU A 227 21.14 37.68 52.14
N SER A 228 21.73 36.47 52.25
CA SER A 228 22.55 35.92 53.38
C SER A 228 22.56 34.37 53.29
N SER A 229 23.62 33.69 52.81
CA SER A 229 24.88 33.34 53.49
C SER A 229 24.84 31.96 54.19
N VAL A 230 25.81 31.12 53.81
CA VAL A 230 26.51 30.06 54.56
C VAL A 230 25.71 29.05 55.40
N ASP A 231 25.89 27.75 55.14
CA ASP A 231 26.86 26.98 55.93
C ASP A 231 27.11 25.57 55.38
N ALA A 232 28.27 25.06 55.76
CA ALA A 232 29.01 23.98 55.16
C ALA A 232 28.87 22.63 55.90
N MET A 233 29.35 21.60 55.20
CA MET A 233 30.14 20.47 55.69
C MET A 233 29.52 19.36 56.56
N SER A 234 29.64 18.16 55.98
CA SER A 234 30.12 16.91 56.60
C SER A 234 29.13 16.21 57.57
N ASN A 235 29.13 14.90 57.80
CA ASN A 235 30.02 13.81 57.43
C ASN A 235 29.29 12.48 57.78
N THR A 236 29.60 11.42 57.03
CA THR A 236 30.00 10.10 57.57
C THR A 236 28.98 9.17 58.24
N TYR A 237 28.82 7.97 57.62
CA TYR A 237 28.65 6.59 58.15
C TYR A 237 27.59 6.32 59.24
N ASN A 238 26.87 5.20 59.28
CA ASN A 238 27.39 3.83 59.29
C ASN A 238 26.25 2.79 59.19
N SER A 239 26.65 1.56 58.84
CA SER A 239 25.86 0.32 58.80
C SER A 239 25.04 0.00 60.05
N LYS A 240 23.93 -0.71 59.82
CA LYS A 240 23.73 -2.08 60.33
C LYS A 240 22.89 -2.87 59.33
#